data_AF-A0A8D1T0C2-F1
#
_entry.id   AF-A0A8D1T0C2-F1
#
_cell.length_a   1.000
_cell.length_b   1.000
_cell.length_c   1.000
_cell.angle_alpha   90.00
_cell.angle_beta   90.00
_cell.angle_gamma   90.00
#
_symmetry.space_group_name_H-M   'P 1'
#
loop_
_entity.id
_entity.type
_entity.pdbx_description
1 polymer ?
#
loop_
_entity_poly.entity_id
_entity_poly.type
_entity_poly.pdbx_seq_one_letter_code
_entity_poly.pdbx_strand_id
1 'polypeptide(L)'
;MWPFFSVINYGLFNIAKDSCCILCLHPSDMNKEKVIYMEPKVLFEKQWKEKRHRTNRRRNFPWHTIAIVLGIVCFFLLLTTTVLGYTYFQSRGKNMECTKERNTSGTEPSVLQPFIDKDYGTCQGKWFCCGKDCYYFSKEEKSWDESAKLCRVLGSSLIKIDDQKEQLFIQSKINYNHWVGLRRKGANHPWKWQDGSSLSKNLNFQESTSDAKCGSLKSPNITPDICSREFRYICEKVFTCLNN
;
A
#
# COMPACT_ATOMS: atom_id res chain seq x y z
N MET A 1 -4.41 9.69 -12.89
CA MET A 1 -4.25 10.79 -13.87
C MET A 1 -3.42 11.88 -13.20
N TRP A 2 -2.12 11.93 -13.48
CA TRP A 2 -1.37 13.20 -13.45
C TRP A 2 -1.52 13.79 -14.87
N PRO A 3 -1.43 15.11 -15.17
CA PRO A 3 -0.48 16.13 -14.65
C PRO A 3 -1.19 17.51 -14.44
N PHE A 4 -0.64 18.68 -14.09
CA PHE A 4 0.62 19.37 -14.38
C PHE A 4 0.87 20.41 -13.26
N PHE A 5 2.08 20.45 -12.70
CA PHE A 5 2.65 21.70 -12.21
C PHE A 5 3.96 21.96 -12.97
N SER A 6 3.99 23.15 -13.54
CA SER A 6 5.13 23.85 -14.13
C SER A 6 6.35 23.84 -13.21
N VAL A 7 7.56 23.78 -13.76
CA VAL A 7 8.54 24.89 -13.72
C VAL A 7 9.65 24.58 -14.73
N ILE A 8 9.73 25.41 -15.76
CA ILE A 8 10.90 25.59 -16.63
C ILE A 8 11.89 26.47 -15.84
N ASN A 9 13.10 25.97 -15.63
CA ASN A 9 14.19 26.75 -15.03
C ASN A 9 14.96 27.48 -16.14
N TYR A 10 15.15 28.78 -15.98
CA TYR A 10 15.95 29.63 -16.85
C TYR A 10 17.45 29.42 -16.54
N GLY A 11 18.26 29.35 -17.61
CA GLY A 11 19.72 29.29 -17.49
C GLY A 11 20.37 29.46 -18.86
N LEU A 12 20.36 30.70 -19.37
CA LEU A 12 21.23 31.16 -20.44
C LEU A 12 22.70 30.95 -20.04
N PHE A 13 23.53 30.40 -20.93
CA PHE A 13 24.90 30.88 -21.17
C PHE A 13 25.46 30.26 -22.48
N ASN A 14 26.31 31.04 -23.17
CA ASN A 14 27.08 30.76 -24.39
C ASN A 14 26.40 31.24 -25.69
N ILE A 15 26.57 32.51 -26.07
CA ILE A 15 27.75 33.12 -26.74
C ILE A 15 27.94 32.60 -28.17
N ALA A 16 27.45 33.38 -29.14
CA ALA A 16 28.10 33.61 -30.42
C ALA A 16 27.58 34.95 -30.98
N LYS A 17 28.40 36.00 -30.87
CA LYS A 17 28.25 37.24 -31.65
C LYS A 17 28.96 37.01 -32.99
N ASP A 18 28.40 37.48 -34.10
CA ASP A 18 28.94 38.64 -34.83
C ASP A 18 28.33 38.82 -36.23
N SER A 19 27.95 40.08 -36.46
CA SER A 19 28.13 40.84 -37.71
C SER A 19 27.31 40.51 -38.96
N CYS A 20 26.28 41.32 -39.18
CA CYS A 20 25.84 41.74 -40.51
C CYS A 20 25.82 43.26 -40.55
N CYS A 21 26.57 43.87 -41.49
CA CYS A 21 26.20 45.06 -42.27
C CYS A 21 27.40 45.61 -43.04
N ILE A 22 27.32 45.59 -44.38
CA ILE A 22 28.11 46.46 -45.27
C ILE A 22 27.12 47.25 -46.16
N LEU A 23 27.05 48.56 -45.85
CA LEU A 23 26.96 49.77 -46.70
C LEU A 23 25.92 49.95 -47.83
N CYS A 24 25.03 50.93 -47.59
CA CYS A 24 24.65 52.16 -48.35
C CYS A 24 24.46 52.18 -49.88
N LEU A 25 23.35 52.78 -50.36
CA LEU A 25 23.28 54.11 -51.03
C LEU A 25 21.86 54.54 -51.51
N HIS A 26 21.74 55.83 -51.81
CA HIS A 26 20.61 56.78 -51.86
C HIS A 26 19.57 56.64 -53.01
N PRO A 27 18.41 57.34 -53.00
CA PRO A 27 17.28 57.20 -53.92
C PRO A 27 17.18 58.29 -55.02
N SER A 28 16.60 57.93 -56.18
CA SER A 28 16.14 58.85 -57.24
C SER A 28 15.12 58.10 -58.12
N ASP A 29 13.80 58.36 -58.08
CA ASP A 29 12.99 59.42 -58.72
C ASP A 29 12.35 58.97 -60.07
N MET A 30 11.12 59.46 -60.32
CA MET A 30 10.33 59.49 -61.58
C MET A 30 9.39 58.33 -62.02
N ASN A 31 8.16 58.37 -61.48
CA ASN A 31 6.83 58.62 -62.10
C ASN A 31 6.46 58.30 -63.59
N LYS A 32 5.16 57.92 -63.73
CA LYS A 32 4.18 57.92 -64.86
C LYS A 32 4.18 56.65 -65.76
N GLU A 33 3.05 55.95 -65.97
CA GLU A 33 1.81 56.46 -66.57
C GLU A 33 0.56 55.58 -66.25
N LYS A 34 -0.63 56.15 -66.45
CA LYS A 34 -1.96 55.72 -65.97
C LYS A 34 -2.76 55.00 -67.07
N VAL A 35 -3.32 53.83 -66.79
CA VAL A 35 -4.40 53.21 -67.60
C VAL A 35 -5.63 53.01 -66.71
N ILE A 36 -6.76 53.57 -67.12
CA ILE A 36 -8.08 53.49 -66.46
C ILE A 36 -8.86 52.38 -67.16
N TYR A 37 -9.47 51.40 -66.46
CA TYR A 37 -10.81 50.84 -66.79
C TYR A 37 -11.45 49.99 -65.65
N MET A 38 -12.70 50.37 -65.32
CA MET A 38 -13.91 49.68 -64.79
C MET A 38 -13.90 48.76 -63.53
N GLU A 39 -14.88 48.97 -62.63
CA GLU A 39 -14.94 48.47 -61.24
C GLU A 39 -15.79 47.17 -61.06
N PRO A 40 -15.29 46.11 -60.38
CA PRO A 40 -15.84 44.74 -60.34
C PRO A 40 -16.95 44.45 -59.29
N LYS A 41 -17.57 45.47 -58.68
CA LYS A 41 -18.38 45.30 -57.45
C LYS A 41 -19.72 44.55 -57.62
N VAL A 42 -20.34 44.56 -58.79
CA VAL A 42 -21.74 44.10 -58.93
C VAL A 42 -21.88 42.57 -59.00
N LEU A 43 -20.85 41.85 -59.47
CA LEU A 43 -20.90 40.38 -59.58
C LEU A 43 -20.70 39.68 -58.22
N PHE A 44 -19.96 40.32 -57.31
CA PHE A 44 -19.54 39.73 -56.04
C PHE A 44 -20.68 39.64 -55.01
N GLU A 45 -21.55 40.65 -54.95
CA GLU A 45 -22.69 40.72 -54.01
C GLU A 45 -23.68 39.55 -54.18
N LYS A 46 -24.01 39.19 -55.43
CA LYS A 46 -24.98 38.11 -55.70
C LYS A 46 -24.46 36.73 -55.27
N GLN A 47 -23.16 36.48 -55.42
CA GLN A 47 -22.55 35.20 -55.02
C GLN A 47 -22.51 34.99 -53.50
N TRP A 48 -22.42 36.06 -52.70
CA TRP A 48 -22.39 35.95 -51.24
C TRP A 48 -23.76 35.66 -50.60
N LYS A 49 -24.87 36.09 -51.23
CA LYS A 49 -26.22 35.81 -50.72
C LYS A 49 -26.63 34.36 -50.99
N GLU A 50 -26.34 33.83 -52.18
CA GLU A 50 -26.66 32.44 -52.56
C GLU A 50 -25.90 31.42 -51.69
N LYS A 51 -24.59 31.66 -51.45
CA LYS A 51 -23.74 30.76 -50.64
C LYS A 51 -24.14 30.71 -49.16
N ARG A 52 -24.77 31.76 -48.63
CA ARG A 52 -25.16 31.83 -47.21
C ARG A 52 -26.36 30.93 -46.87
N HIS A 53 -27.22 30.64 -47.84
CA HIS A 53 -28.43 29.83 -47.60
C HIS A 53 -28.22 28.31 -47.74
N ARG A 54 -27.20 27.84 -48.48
CA ARG A 54 -26.94 26.39 -48.61
C ARG A 54 -26.18 25.76 -47.45
N THR A 55 -25.46 26.52 -46.63
CA THR A 55 -24.65 25.98 -45.53
C THR A 55 -25.31 26.05 -44.16
N ASN A 56 -26.55 26.53 -44.06
CA ASN A 56 -27.31 26.53 -42.81
C ASN A 56 -28.35 25.40 -42.75
N ARG A 57 -27.93 24.17 -43.06
CA ARG A 57 -28.54 22.99 -42.45
C ARG A 57 -27.62 22.56 -41.32
N ARG A 58 -27.64 23.31 -40.21
CA ARG A 58 -27.00 22.89 -38.95
C ARG A 58 -27.56 21.52 -38.59
N ARG A 59 -26.85 20.45 -38.91
CA ARG A 59 -26.89 19.27 -38.04
C ARG A 59 -26.30 19.76 -36.73
N ASN A 60 -27.14 19.95 -35.72
CA ASN A 60 -26.69 20.13 -34.34
C ASN A 60 -25.85 18.88 -34.01
N PHE A 61 -24.54 18.97 -34.21
CA PHE A 61 -23.60 17.95 -33.79
C PHE A 61 -23.74 17.87 -32.27
N PRO A 62 -24.14 16.74 -31.70
CA PRO A 62 -24.61 16.70 -30.33
C PRO A 62 -23.41 16.63 -29.38
N TRP A 63 -22.62 17.70 -29.34
CA TRP A 63 -21.59 17.92 -28.32
C TRP A 63 -22.15 17.70 -26.91
N HIS A 64 -23.42 18.05 -26.70
CA HIS A 64 -24.15 17.76 -25.48
C HIS A 64 -24.28 16.25 -25.20
N THR A 65 -24.60 15.41 -26.19
CA THR A 65 -24.70 13.97 -25.94
C THR A 65 -23.34 13.35 -25.68
N ILE A 66 -22.29 13.82 -26.37
CA ILE A 66 -20.91 13.38 -26.10
C ILE A 66 -20.51 13.78 -24.68
N ALA A 67 -20.79 15.02 -24.26
CA ALA A 67 -20.51 15.48 -22.90
C ALA A 67 -21.27 14.66 -21.84
N ILE A 68 -22.54 14.33 -22.09
CA ILE A 68 -23.35 13.49 -21.20
C ILE A 68 -22.77 12.08 -21.09
N VAL A 69 -22.42 11.45 -22.23
CA VAL A 69 -21.84 10.10 -22.24
C VAL A 69 -20.50 10.08 -21.52
N LEU A 70 -19.62 11.07 -21.76
CA LEU A 70 -18.34 11.18 -21.06
C LEU A 70 -18.52 11.36 -19.54
N GLY A 71 -19.52 12.15 -19.12
CA GLY A 71 -19.87 12.31 -17.71
C GLY A 71 -20.32 11.00 -17.06
N ILE A 72 -21.19 10.25 -17.73
CA ILE A 72 -21.69 8.95 -17.26
C ILE A 72 -20.54 7.92 -17.15
N VAL A 73 -19.69 7.84 -18.19
CA VAL A 73 -18.52 6.95 -18.17
C VAL A 73 -17.57 7.32 -17.05
N CYS A 74 -17.28 8.61 -16.84
CA CYS A 74 -16.45 9.09 -15.74
C CYS A 74 -17.04 8.71 -14.38
N PHE A 75 -18.35 8.88 -14.19
CA PHE A 75 -19.03 8.50 -12.96
C PHE A 75 -18.92 7.01 -12.67
N PHE A 76 -19.14 6.14 -13.66
CA PHE A 76 -18.95 4.69 -13.48
C PHE A 76 -17.49 4.31 -13.20
N LEU A 77 -16.52 4.97 -13.83
CA LEU A 77 -15.10 4.77 -13.53
C LEU A 77 -14.74 5.21 -12.10
N LEU A 78 -15.32 6.31 -11.61
CA LEU A 78 -15.13 6.76 -10.23
C LEU A 78 -15.79 5.82 -9.22
N LEU A 79 -17.01 5.33 -9.49
CA LEU A 79 -17.69 4.35 -8.64
C LEU A 79 -16.92 3.02 -8.57
N THR A 80 -16.47 2.51 -9.72
CA THR A 80 -15.72 1.24 -9.74
C THR A 80 -14.39 1.35 -9.02
N THR A 81 -13.64 2.44 -9.23
CA THR A 81 -12.35 2.66 -8.54
C THR A 81 -12.51 2.90 -7.03
N THR A 82 -13.55 3.63 -6.60
CA THR A 82 -13.84 3.80 -5.17
C THR A 82 -14.31 2.51 -4.51
N VAL A 83 -15.17 1.72 -5.16
CA VAL A 83 -15.59 0.40 -4.66
C VAL A 83 -14.40 -0.56 -4.60
N LEU A 84 -13.56 -0.63 -5.64
CA LEU A 84 -12.36 -1.46 -5.63
C LEU A 84 -11.34 -0.99 -4.58
N GLY A 85 -11.18 0.33 -4.43
CA GLY A 85 -10.35 0.91 -3.37
C GLY A 85 -10.88 0.57 -1.98
N TYR A 86 -12.19 0.63 -1.79
CA TYR A 86 -12.86 0.28 -0.54
C TYR A 86 -12.80 -1.21 -0.24
N THR A 87 -13.01 -2.10 -1.22
CA THR A 87 -12.91 -3.55 -1.02
C THR A 87 -11.46 -4.00 -0.81
N TYR A 88 -10.50 -3.37 -1.50
CA TYR A 88 -9.07 -3.57 -1.26
C TYR A 88 -8.64 -3.05 0.11
N PHE A 89 -9.15 -1.89 0.53
CA PHE A 89 -8.89 -1.33 1.85
C PHE A 89 -9.55 -2.16 2.95
N GLN A 90 -10.78 -2.65 2.73
CA GLN A 90 -11.44 -3.59 3.63
C GLN A 90 -10.72 -4.93 3.69
N SER A 91 -10.16 -5.43 2.59
CA SER A 91 -9.42 -6.70 2.61
C SER A 91 -8.08 -6.60 3.35
N ARG A 92 -7.44 -5.42 3.34
CA ARG A 92 -6.36 -5.08 4.29
C ARG A 92 -6.86 -4.75 5.70
N GLY A 93 -8.07 -4.22 5.80
CA GLY A 93 -8.67 -3.62 6.99
C GLY A 93 -9.54 -4.56 7.81
N LYS A 94 -9.71 -5.83 7.42
CA LYS A 94 -10.12 -6.89 8.34
C LYS A 94 -8.96 -7.15 9.30
N ASN A 95 -8.73 -6.19 10.19
CA ASN A 95 -8.14 -6.49 11.48
C ASN A 95 -8.95 -7.64 12.03
N MET A 96 -8.29 -8.76 12.30
CA MET A 96 -8.83 -9.74 13.23
C MET A 96 -9.00 -8.95 14.54
N GLU A 97 -10.22 -8.48 14.76
CA GLU A 97 -10.63 -8.01 16.07
C GLU A 97 -10.32 -9.17 17.02
N CYS A 98 -9.68 -8.88 18.16
CA CYS A 98 -9.53 -9.87 19.21
C CYS A 98 -10.91 -10.17 19.81
N THR A 99 -11.74 -10.89 19.06
CA THR A 99 -13.05 -11.34 19.51
C THR A 99 -12.85 -12.37 20.60
N LYS A 100 -13.12 -11.96 21.84
CA LYS A 100 -13.20 -12.85 22.99
C LYS A 100 -14.25 -13.93 22.70
N GLU A 101 -13.84 -15.18 22.54
CA GLU A 101 -14.76 -16.30 22.79
C GLU A 101 -15.00 -16.36 24.31
N ARG A 102 -16.07 -15.70 24.78
CA ARG A 102 -16.60 -15.95 26.13
C ARG A 102 -17.41 -17.24 26.10
N ASN A 103 -16.82 -18.34 26.54
CA ASN A 103 -17.59 -19.48 27.01
C ASN A 103 -17.58 -19.45 28.53
N THR A 104 -18.42 -18.58 29.11
CA THR A 104 -18.65 -18.48 30.55
C THR A 104 -19.88 -19.31 30.89
N SER A 105 -19.68 -20.47 31.52
CA SER A 105 -20.71 -21.18 32.29
C SER A 105 -20.05 -21.67 33.57
N GLY A 106 -20.55 -21.21 34.71
CA GLY A 106 -19.96 -21.51 36.01
C GLY A 106 -20.48 -20.56 37.09
N THR A 107 -21.64 -20.91 37.62
CA THR A 107 -22.44 -20.31 38.69
C THR A 107 -21.66 -19.97 39.97
N GLU A 108 -22.01 -18.83 40.57
CA GLU A 108 -21.60 -18.29 41.88
C GLU A 108 -22.02 -19.20 43.06
N PRO A 109 -21.31 -19.18 44.20
CA PRO A 109 -21.85 -18.42 45.35
C PRO A 109 -20.81 -17.67 46.21
N SER A 110 -21.26 -16.52 46.72
CA SER A 110 -20.65 -15.59 47.67
C SER A 110 -20.28 -16.19 49.05
N VAL A 111 -19.06 -15.93 49.56
CA VAL A 111 -18.74 -15.58 50.98
C VAL A 111 -17.37 -14.86 51.08
N LEU A 112 -17.40 -13.66 51.71
CA LEU A 112 -16.40 -12.85 52.44
C LEU A 112 -14.87 -13.03 52.20
N GLN A 113 -14.23 -11.92 51.77
CA GLN A 113 -12.80 -11.74 51.49
C GLN A 113 -11.86 -11.80 52.71
N PRO A 114 -10.57 -12.09 52.45
CA PRO A 114 -9.51 -11.13 52.73
C PRO A 114 -8.94 -10.57 51.42
N PHE A 115 -8.63 -9.27 51.43
CA PHE A 115 -8.05 -8.52 50.32
C PHE A 115 -6.75 -9.17 49.81
N ILE A 116 -6.84 -10.00 48.77
CA ILE A 116 -5.74 -10.25 47.84
C ILE A 116 -6.14 -9.55 46.56
N ASP A 117 -5.37 -8.52 46.22
CA ASP A 117 -5.51 -7.69 45.02
C ASP A 117 -5.62 -8.60 43.79
N LYS A 118 -6.84 -8.71 43.27
CA LYS A 118 -7.18 -9.52 42.11
C LYS A 118 -6.94 -8.65 40.88
N ASP A 119 -5.67 -8.38 40.59
CA ASP A 119 -5.24 -7.78 39.32
C ASP A 119 -5.54 -8.81 38.23
N TYR A 120 -6.74 -8.72 37.65
CA TYR A 120 -7.03 -9.31 36.36
C TYR A 120 -6.09 -8.63 35.36
N GLY A 121 -4.91 -9.25 35.20
CA GLY A 121 -3.74 -8.84 34.46
C GLY A 121 -4.01 -7.75 33.43
N THR A 122 -3.86 -6.50 33.88
CA THR A 122 -3.51 -5.45 32.95
C THR A 122 -2.21 -5.89 32.28
N CYS A 123 -2.18 -5.95 30.95
CA CYS A 123 -0.96 -6.24 30.21
C CYS A 123 0.05 -5.12 30.47
N GLN A 124 0.79 -5.23 31.57
CA GLN A 124 1.76 -4.24 32.00
C GLN A 124 2.89 -4.21 30.96
N GLY A 125 3.08 -3.06 30.31
CA GLY A 125 4.24 -2.78 29.45
C GLY A 125 4.01 -2.90 27.94
N LYS A 126 5.07 -3.30 27.21
CA LYS A 126 5.15 -3.29 25.73
C LYS A 126 4.48 -4.51 25.05
N TRP A 127 3.57 -5.19 25.74
CA TRP A 127 2.92 -6.42 25.27
C TRP A 127 1.56 -6.13 24.65
N PHE A 128 1.25 -6.78 23.53
CA PHE A 128 -0.06 -6.75 22.91
C PHE A 128 -0.79 -8.07 23.21
N CYS A 129 -1.98 -8.02 23.78
CA CYS A 129 -2.70 -9.21 24.24
C CYS A 129 -3.98 -9.45 23.44
N CYS A 130 -4.21 -10.70 23.04
CA CYS A 130 -5.39 -11.15 22.32
C CYS A 130 -5.95 -12.41 23.01
N GLY A 131 -7.05 -12.26 23.75
CA GLY A 131 -7.56 -13.36 24.57
C GLY A 131 -6.59 -13.70 25.70
N LYS A 132 -6.10 -14.94 25.73
CA LYS A 132 -5.12 -15.44 26.71
C LYS A 132 -3.67 -15.25 26.26
N ASP A 133 -3.45 -14.97 24.98
CA ASP A 133 -2.12 -14.96 24.36
C ASP A 133 -1.59 -13.52 24.29
N CYS A 134 -0.35 -13.33 24.72
CA CYS A 134 0.30 -12.03 24.85
C CYS A 134 1.58 -12.03 24.01
N TYR A 135 1.72 -11.03 23.14
CA TYR A 135 2.79 -10.92 22.16
C TYR A 135 3.70 -9.71 22.44
N TYR A 136 5.00 -9.90 22.34
CA TYR A 136 5.99 -8.82 22.37
C TYR A 136 6.72 -8.76 21.03
N PHE A 137 6.66 -7.60 20.38
CA PHE A 137 7.33 -7.34 19.10
C PHE A 137 8.63 -6.58 19.36
N SER A 138 9.77 -7.21 19.10
CA SER A 138 11.06 -6.55 19.26
C SER A 138 11.23 -5.41 18.25
N LYS A 139 12.00 -4.39 18.64
CA LYS A 139 12.49 -3.36 17.71
C LYS A 139 13.91 -3.64 17.24
N GLU A 140 14.68 -4.33 18.07
CA GLU A 140 16.06 -4.74 17.81
C GLU A 140 16.10 -6.03 16.99
N GLU A 141 17.17 -6.18 16.21
CA GLU A 141 17.45 -7.37 15.42
C GLU A 141 18.50 -8.23 16.15
N LYS A 142 18.28 -9.55 16.14
CA LYS A 142 19.09 -10.55 16.84
C LYS A 142 19.12 -11.84 16.05
N SER A 143 20.12 -12.68 16.33
CA SER A 143 20.09 -14.06 15.85
C SER A 143 18.91 -14.84 16.44
N TRP A 144 18.55 -15.98 15.84
CA TRP A 144 17.44 -16.79 16.36
C TRP A 144 17.70 -17.26 17.80
N ASP A 145 18.94 -17.68 18.08
CA ASP A 145 19.35 -18.19 19.40
C ASP A 145 19.33 -17.08 20.47
N GLU A 146 19.80 -15.88 20.14
CA GLU A 146 19.70 -14.72 21.04
C GLU A 146 18.25 -14.29 21.27
N SER A 147 17.44 -14.28 20.22
CA SER A 147 16.01 -13.96 20.30
C SER A 147 15.27 -14.93 21.23
N ALA A 148 15.53 -16.23 21.08
CA ALA A 148 14.99 -17.26 21.96
C ALA A 148 15.42 -17.07 23.43
N LYS A 149 16.68 -16.68 23.65
CA LYS A 149 17.19 -16.37 24.99
C LYS A 149 16.49 -15.14 25.58
N LEU A 150 16.31 -14.08 24.80
CA LEU A 150 15.65 -12.84 25.24
C LEU A 150 14.18 -13.08 25.59
N CYS A 151 13.44 -13.84 24.77
CA CYS A 151 12.08 -14.23 25.13
C CYS A 151 12.06 -15.02 26.45
N ARG A 152 13.00 -15.94 26.67
CA ARG A 152 13.09 -16.69 27.94
C ARG A 152 13.35 -15.78 29.14
N VAL A 153 14.23 -14.77 29.00
CA VAL A 153 14.47 -13.76 30.05
C VAL A 153 13.20 -13.00 30.41
N LEU A 154 12.31 -12.78 29.43
CA LEU A 154 11.00 -12.14 29.63
C LEU A 154 9.92 -13.10 30.16
N GLY A 155 10.27 -14.33 30.56
CA GLY A 155 9.32 -15.34 31.01
C GLY A 155 8.38 -15.80 29.89
N SER A 156 8.89 -15.86 28.66
CA SER A 156 8.14 -16.17 27.44
C SER A 156 8.95 -17.07 26.50
N SER A 157 8.37 -17.46 25.36
CA SER A 157 9.06 -18.18 24.27
C SER A 157 8.99 -17.36 22.99
N LEU A 158 9.78 -17.72 21.96
CA LEU A 158 9.48 -17.22 20.63
C LEU A 158 8.08 -17.72 20.23
N ILE A 159 7.32 -16.88 19.54
CA ILE A 159 5.92 -17.19 19.19
C ILE A 159 5.79 -18.52 18.47
N LYS A 160 4.81 -19.31 18.91
CA LYS A 160 4.30 -20.45 18.20
C LYS A 160 3.02 -20.02 17.52
N ILE A 161 2.92 -20.27 16.22
CA ILE A 161 1.70 -19.96 15.48
C ILE A 161 0.86 -21.24 15.44
N ASP A 162 -0.27 -21.24 16.15
CA ASP A 162 -1.13 -22.42 16.31
C ASP A 162 -2.02 -22.64 15.08
N ASP A 163 -2.50 -21.56 14.44
CA ASP A 163 -3.37 -21.65 13.27
C ASP A 163 -3.20 -20.51 12.25
N GLN A 164 -3.88 -20.66 11.11
CA GLN A 164 -3.81 -19.69 10.02
C GLN A 164 -4.41 -18.33 10.40
N LYS A 165 -5.38 -18.29 11.32
CA LYS A 165 -5.99 -17.04 11.78
C LYS A 165 -4.96 -16.23 12.56
N GLU A 166 -4.29 -16.87 13.51
CA GLU A 166 -3.20 -16.27 14.26
C GLU A 166 -2.06 -15.83 13.33
N GLN A 167 -1.69 -16.67 12.36
CA GLN A 167 -0.66 -16.32 11.37
C GLN A 167 -0.99 -14.99 10.66
N LEU A 168 -2.21 -14.85 10.13
CA LEU A 168 -2.66 -13.66 9.43
C LEU A 168 -2.73 -12.44 10.37
N PHE A 169 -3.19 -12.66 11.61
CA PHE A 169 -3.22 -11.62 12.63
C PHE A 169 -1.82 -11.07 12.91
N ILE A 170 -0.84 -11.93 13.18
CA ILE A 170 0.54 -11.52 13.45
C ILE A 170 1.16 -10.85 12.23
N GLN A 171 0.93 -11.40 11.02
CA GLN A 171 1.39 -10.81 9.76
C GLN A 171 0.84 -9.39 9.54
N SER A 172 -0.40 -9.11 9.96
CA SER A 172 -0.99 -7.76 9.88
C SER A 172 -0.30 -6.74 10.78
N LYS A 173 0.47 -7.18 11.79
CA LYS A 173 1.17 -6.31 12.75
C LYS A 173 2.63 -6.08 12.41
N ILE A 174 3.20 -6.78 11.42
CA ILE A 174 4.63 -6.72 11.11
C ILE A 174 4.91 -6.25 9.67
N ASN A 175 5.99 -5.48 9.51
CA ASN A 175 6.47 -5.01 8.20
C ASN A 175 7.85 -5.56 7.83
N TYR A 176 8.51 -6.24 8.76
CA TYR A 176 9.88 -6.77 8.63
C TYR A 176 9.88 -8.27 8.91
N ASN A 177 10.99 -8.95 8.58
CA ASN A 177 11.17 -10.34 9.00
C ASN A 177 11.24 -10.40 10.52
N HIS A 178 10.52 -11.35 11.10
CA HIS A 178 10.61 -11.66 12.53
C HIS A 178 10.91 -13.13 12.75
N TRP A 179 11.75 -13.45 13.73
CA TRP A 179 11.93 -14.80 14.20
C TRP A 179 10.68 -15.31 14.91
N VAL A 180 10.34 -16.56 14.62
CA VAL A 180 9.30 -17.34 15.31
C VAL A 180 9.92 -18.59 15.91
N GLY A 181 9.21 -19.28 16.81
CA GLY A 181 9.70 -20.43 17.57
C GLY A 181 9.93 -21.70 16.76
N LEU A 182 10.00 -21.61 15.44
CA LEU A 182 10.11 -22.76 14.54
C LEU A 182 11.59 -23.07 14.23
N ARG A 183 12.00 -24.33 14.40
CA ARG A 183 13.37 -24.79 14.10
C ARG A 183 13.40 -26.26 13.66
N ARG A 184 14.40 -26.64 12.88
CA ARG A 184 14.76 -28.03 12.58
C ARG A 184 16.22 -28.33 12.91
N LYS A 185 16.52 -29.59 13.23
CA LYS A 185 17.91 -30.01 13.57
C LYS A 185 18.82 -30.08 12.34
N GLY A 186 18.26 -30.42 11.19
CA GLY A 186 18.97 -30.53 9.91
C GLY A 186 17.97 -30.60 8.76
N ALA A 187 18.45 -30.56 7.51
CA ALA A 187 17.60 -30.51 6.31
C ALA A 187 16.57 -31.65 6.24
N ASN A 188 16.95 -32.85 6.68
CA ASN A 188 16.09 -34.04 6.67
C ASN A 188 15.24 -34.23 7.93
N HIS A 189 15.27 -33.28 8.87
CA HIS A 189 14.48 -33.35 10.10
C HIS A 189 13.20 -32.51 9.99
N PRO A 190 12.10 -32.97 10.61
CA PRO A 190 10.85 -32.21 10.60
C PRO A 190 11.01 -30.88 11.35
N TRP A 191 10.26 -29.88 10.90
CA TRP A 191 10.11 -28.60 11.58
C TRP A 191 9.33 -28.78 12.88
N LYS A 192 9.86 -28.21 13.97
CA LYS A 192 9.26 -28.24 15.29
C LYS A 192 9.25 -26.86 15.93
N TRP A 193 8.20 -26.62 16.71
CA TRP A 193 8.11 -25.48 17.61
C TRP A 193 8.93 -25.71 18.88
N GLN A 194 9.16 -24.67 19.66
CA GLN A 194 9.95 -24.74 20.91
C GLN A 194 9.31 -25.65 21.98
N ASP A 195 7.99 -25.83 21.94
CA ASP A 195 7.23 -26.77 22.79
C ASP A 195 7.35 -28.24 22.33
N GLY A 196 8.02 -28.47 21.19
CA GLY A 196 8.21 -29.79 20.59
C GLY A 196 7.11 -30.23 19.64
N SER A 197 6.04 -29.44 19.49
CA SER A 197 4.94 -29.74 18.56
C SER A 197 5.40 -29.55 17.11
N SER A 198 4.76 -30.29 16.19
CA SER A 198 5.09 -30.23 14.77
C SER A 198 4.45 -29.02 14.09
N LEU A 199 5.07 -28.53 13.02
CA LEU A 199 4.45 -27.55 12.12
C LEU A 199 3.16 -28.13 11.52
N SER A 200 2.06 -27.40 11.66
CA SER A 200 0.78 -27.81 11.07
C SER A 200 0.69 -27.47 9.58
N LYS A 201 0.01 -28.34 8.81
CA LYS A 201 -0.15 -28.19 7.34
C LYS A 201 -1.09 -27.05 6.93
N ASN A 202 -1.90 -26.53 7.85
CA ASN A 202 -2.81 -25.41 7.60
C ASN A 202 -2.10 -24.04 7.61
N LEU A 203 -0.84 -23.98 8.08
CA LEU A 203 -0.05 -22.77 8.07
C LEU A 203 0.54 -22.52 6.69
N ASN A 204 0.59 -21.25 6.31
CA ASN A 204 1.24 -20.83 5.07
C ASN A 204 2.75 -20.82 5.26
N PHE A 205 3.36 -21.99 5.07
CA PHE A 205 4.79 -22.22 5.19
C PHE A 205 5.39 -22.53 3.82
N GLN A 206 6.40 -21.75 3.42
CA GLN A 206 7.10 -21.92 2.16
C GLN A 206 8.44 -22.61 2.41
N GLU A 207 8.46 -23.93 2.26
CA GLU A 207 9.69 -24.73 2.39
C GLU A 207 10.75 -24.29 1.36
N SER A 208 12.02 -24.45 1.73
CA SER A 208 13.14 -24.21 0.83
C SER A 208 14.12 -25.39 0.89
N THR A 209 14.84 -25.62 -0.21
CA THR A 209 15.91 -26.63 -0.29
C THR A 209 17.22 -26.21 0.38
N SER A 210 17.23 -25.04 1.05
CA SER A 210 18.43 -24.50 1.66
C SER A 210 18.76 -25.15 3.01
N ASP A 211 20.01 -25.05 3.44
CA ASP A 211 20.47 -25.46 4.78
C ASP A 211 19.94 -24.55 5.92
N ALA A 212 18.98 -23.68 5.62
CA ALA A 212 18.26 -22.90 6.61
C ALA A 212 17.54 -23.81 7.62
N LYS A 213 17.64 -23.48 8.90
CA LYS A 213 17.16 -24.32 10.01
C LYS A 213 16.22 -23.60 10.96
N CYS A 214 16.05 -22.29 10.81
CA CYS A 214 15.24 -21.46 11.70
C CYS A 214 14.10 -20.81 10.91
N GLY A 215 12.90 -20.75 11.48
CA GLY A 215 11.74 -20.16 10.81
C GLY A 215 11.64 -18.67 11.09
N SER A 216 11.50 -17.89 10.02
CA SER A 216 11.14 -16.48 10.06
C SER A 216 9.71 -16.30 9.54
N LEU A 217 9.07 -15.22 9.96
CA LEU A 217 7.76 -14.80 9.49
C LEU A 217 7.87 -13.45 8.80
N LYS A 218 7.36 -13.38 7.57
CA LYS A 218 7.07 -12.14 6.84
C LYS A 218 5.85 -12.36 5.97
N SER A 219 4.96 -11.36 5.86
CA SER A 219 3.80 -11.49 4.99
C SER A 219 4.22 -11.87 3.55
N PRO A 220 3.68 -12.96 2.95
CA PRO A 220 2.57 -13.79 3.44
C PRO A 220 2.98 -15.13 4.08
N ASN A 221 4.26 -15.47 4.19
CA ASN A 221 4.73 -16.84 4.51
C ASN A 221 5.55 -16.92 5.80
N ILE A 222 5.54 -18.11 6.41
CA ILE A 222 6.66 -18.55 7.25
C ILE A 222 7.71 -19.17 6.32
N THR A 223 8.97 -18.80 6.47
CA THR A 223 10.07 -19.25 5.60
C THR A 223 11.25 -19.78 6.41
N PRO A 224 11.97 -20.79 5.90
CA PRO A 224 13.28 -21.16 6.42
C PRO A 224 14.29 -20.03 6.20
N ASP A 225 15.04 -19.70 7.25
CA ASP A 225 16.17 -18.78 7.21
C ASP A 225 17.40 -19.32 7.97
N ILE A 226 18.55 -18.72 7.67
CA ILE A 226 19.83 -19.01 8.32
C ILE A 226 19.80 -18.42 9.72
N CYS A 227 19.97 -19.26 10.75
CA CYS A 227 19.79 -18.90 12.16
C CYS A 227 20.69 -17.75 12.66
N SER A 228 21.83 -17.52 12.01
CA SER A 228 22.77 -16.44 12.34
C SER A 228 22.40 -15.09 11.73
N ARG A 229 21.38 -15.02 10.86
CA ARG A 229 20.85 -13.72 10.39
C ARG A 229 20.26 -12.95 11.55
N GLU A 230 20.34 -11.63 11.47
CA GLU A 230 19.70 -10.77 12.44
C GLU A 230 18.33 -10.37 11.93
N PHE A 231 17.29 -10.75 12.66
CA PHE A 231 15.92 -10.29 12.43
C PHE A 231 15.34 -9.82 13.75
N ARG A 232 14.27 -9.03 13.65
CA ARG A 232 13.41 -8.80 14.82
C ARG A 232 12.83 -10.12 15.28
N TYR A 233 12.20 -10.14 16.45
CA TYR A 233 11.64 -11.36 17.02
C TYR A 233 10.33 -11.08 17.72
N ILE A 234 9.50 -12.11 17.79
CA ILE A 234 8.20 -12.03 18.47
C ILE A 234 8.23 -13.04 19.60
N CYS A 235 8.01 -12.55 20.82
CA CYS A 235 7.82 -13.41 21.97
C CYS A 235 6.33 -13.59 22.26
N GLU A 236 5.98 -14.74 22.82
CA GLU A 236 4.63 -15.12 23.20
C GLU A 236 4.62 -15.72 24.60
N LYS A 237 3.61 -15.36 25.38
CA LYS A 237 3.27 -16.05 26.63
C LYS A 237 1.76 -16.11 26.81
N VAL A 238 1.30 -17.17 27.46
CA VAL A 238 -0.10 -17.37 27.83
C VAL A 238 -0.32 -16.85 29.24
N PHE A 239 -1.33 -16.00 29.43
CA PHE A 239 -1.78 -15.58 30.75
C PHE A 239 -2.81 -16.59 31.28
N THR A 240 -2.37 -17.51 32.13
CA THR A 240 -3.28 -18.36 32.89
C THR A 240 -3.64 -17.64 34.19
N CYS A 241 -4.91 -17.27 34.35
CA CYS A 241 -5.42 -16.90 35.67
C CYS A 241 -5.37 -18.19 36.50
N LEU A 242 -4.41 -18.30 37.43
CA LEU A 242 -4.43 -19.36 38.42
C LEU A 242 -5.60 -19.08 39.36
N ASN A 243 -6.69 -19.80 39.16
CA ASN A 243 -7.77 -19.88 40.14
C ASN A 243 -7.22 -20.67 41.33
N ASN A 244 -6.77 -19.96 42.36
CA ASN A 244 -6.46 -20.54 43.66
C ASN A 244 -7.75 -20.77 44.45
#